data_AF-A0A286IKU8-F1
#
_entry.id   AF-A0A286IKU8-F1
#
_cell.length_a   1.000
_cell.length_b   1.000
_cell.length_c   1.000
_cell.angle_alpha   90.00
_cell.angle_beta   90.00
_cell.angle_gamma   90.00
#
_symmetry.space_group_name_H-M   'P 1'
#
loop_
_entity.id
_entity.type
_entity.pdbx_description
1 polymer ?
#
loop_
_entity_poly.entity_id
_entity_poly.type
_entity_poly.pdbx_seq_one_letter_code
_entity_poly.pdbx_strand_id
1 'polypeptide(L)'
;MIRVKRNFFTTILLFLSQFTFAQEKYIQWQSSLGGRYSENANAVVQTSDKGYIIVGSTNSKNSFDVGDSQAYEGQGGSDYWVVKLDVTGKLEWSKTFGGSDDDVATDIVKAHNGDYVIIGTTVSTDGDANFNGTNGGLLIIRIKENGDRVSSRVIPGGRRFTEPIYAYADNFSRPSIVKLANGDLMIGATREVGQSPYYAKQFYLSRLTPFGDTLWERQYGSTKDEVMADLLVTSDGGILMIGSTNADAKEISGAGKGFYDFFAVKTDQNGVELWRKAWGGANFDNLNGGIETNSRDGYLLVGESSSKDGIFTSLGQKDAVVIKVDQNGNLKWTKNIGGELNEALFDIVKGNNNTYLAIGTGESQVGNVQPKGPLTDVFTVSIDENGIISDYGLFGGADIDIARGGMTLSENEMILVGTSRSESDDLTLNHGENDMWVFKIGPPPPVIFGVFFSNLNDDQNGLVEWSTRGQNNAKKMILEKSTDNKTFSVIREFDITENTKSTRLYSYVDKKMIVGNNYYRLKYTDINDIQYNGPNLTFNFIPLNTSPEASFLGEIDIFPNPATEKITIRNIGKDAVIKMINTRGILSPIKPIFINQGWEIPVTTQLTSGSYILSIVSEGKATSHKIVVL
;
A
#
# COMPACT_ATOMS: atom_id res chain seq x y z
N MET A 1 -14.55 -82.92 -2.43
CA MET A 1 -13.19 -82.38 -2.29
C MET A 1 -13.26 -80.87 -2.54
N ILE A 2 -12.69 -80.09 -1.63
CA ILE A 2 -13.06 -78.72 -1.26
C ILE A 2 -12.80 -77.69 -2.38
N ARG A 3 -13.79 -76.83 -2.69
CA ARG A 3 -13.61 -75.59 -3.48
C ARG A 3 -13.64 -74.40 -2.53
N VAL A 4 -12.45 -73.86 -2.23
CA VAL A 4 -12.27 -72.61 -1.48
C VAL A 4 -12.66 -71.44 -2.37
N LYS A 5 -13.69 -70.66 -2.00
CA LYS A 5 -13.89 -69.31 -2.52
C LYS A 5 -13.17 -68.33 -1.59
N ARG A 6 -12.20 -67.63 -2.16
CA ARG A 6 -11.32 -66.65 -1.52
C ARG A 6 -12.01 -65.28 -1.61
N ASN A 7 -12.52 -64.77 -0.50
CA ASN A 7 -13.05 -63.39 -0.43
C ASN A 7 -11.86 -62.43 -0.24
N PHE A 8 -11.60 -61.61 -1.25
CA PHE A 8 -10.73 -60.44 -1.15
C PHE A 8 -11.52 -59.32 -0.44
N PHE A 9 -11.07 -58.91 0.75
CA PHE A 9 -11.42 -57.61 1.31
C PHE A 9 -10.36 -56.61 0.85
N THR A 10 -10.73 -55.71 -0.05
CA THR A 10 -9.90 -54.57 -0.45
C THR A 10 -10.27 -53.41 0.46
N THR A 11 -9.41 -53.07 1.42
CA THR A 11 -9.55 -51.86 2.23
C THR A 11 -9.10 -50.66 1.38
N ILE A 12 -10.05 -49.86 0.93
CA ILE A 12 -9.77 -48.56 0.29
C ILE A 12 -9.52 -47.55 1.42
N LEU A 13 -8.24 -47.18 1.62
CA LEU A 13 -7.91 -45.98 2.38
C LEU A 13 -8.19 -44.75 1.48
N LEU A 14 -9.30 -44.08 1.73
CA LEU A 14 -9.55 -42.74 1.23
C LEU A 14 -8.70 -41.75 2.05
N PHE A 15 -7.58 -41.30 1.48
CA PHE A 15 -6.94 -40.06 1.93
C PHE A 15 -7.87 -38.91 1.52
N LEU A 16 -8.70 -38.43 2.46
CA LEU A 16 -9.24 -37.08 2.35
C LEU A 16 -8.06 -36.12 2.50
N SER A 17 -7.54 -35.60 1.39
CA SER A 17 -6.75 -34.38 1.43
C SER A 17 -7.66 -33.29 1.97
N GLN A 18 -7.38 -32.83 3.18
CA GLN A 18 -7.98 -31.61 3.70
C GLN A 18 -7.49 -30.48 2.80
N PHE A 19 -8.33 -30.04 1.85
CA PHE A 19 -8.15 -28.76 1.22
C PHE A 19 -8.44 -27.71 2.29
N THR A 20 -7.39 -27.24 2.96
CA THR A 20 -7.46 -25.97 3.67
C THR A 20 -7.65 -24.91 2.59
N PHE A 21 -8.89 -24.46 2.42
CA PHE A 21 -9.14 -23.25 1.64
C PHE A 21 -8.32 -22.12 2.25
N ALA A 22 -7.53 -21.44 1.44
CA ALA A 22 -6.78 -20.30 1.90
C ALA A 22 -7.71 -19.23 2.44
N GLN A 23 -7.24 -18.54 3.47
CA GLN A 23 -7.93 -17.41 4.07
C GLN A 23 -7.61 -16.18 3.22
N GLU A 24 -8.64 -15.62 2.59
CA GLU A 24 -8.57 -14.35 1.88
C GLU A 24 -7.98 -13.27 2.80
N LYS A 25 -7.02 -12.48 2.29
CA LYS A 25 -6.37 -11.41 3.06
C LYS A 25 -7.09 -10.08 2.88
N TYR A 26 -7.25 -9.34 3.97
CA TYR A 26 -7.92 -8.05 4.03
C TYR A 26 -6.97 -6.98 4.55
N ILE A 27 -7.05 -5.78 3.97
CA ILE A 27 -6.38 -4.61 4.55
C ILE A 27 -7.00 -4.32 5.91
N GLN A 28 -6.17 -4.37 6.95
CA GLN A 28 -6.53 -4.07 8.33
C GLN A 28 -6.47 -2.57 8.59
N TRP A 29 -5.42 -1.93 8.10
CA TRP A 29 -5.24 -0.48 8.07
C TRP A 29 -4.27 -0.13 6.95
N GLN A 30 -4.31 1.12 6.53
CA GLN A 30 -3.38 1.67 5.55
C GLN A 30 -3.15 3.16 5.76
N SER A 31 -2.08 3.68 5.17
CA SER A 31 -1.72 5.09 5.18
C SER A 31 -1.00 5.44 3.88
N SER A 32 -1.50 6.47 3.20
CA SER A 32 -0.83 7.21 2.14
C SER A 32 -0.17 8.41 2.78
N LEU A 33 1.12 8.58 2.52
CA LEU A 33 1.94 9.63 3.10
C LEU A 33 2.72 10.27 1.96
N GLY A 34 2.72 11.59 1.90
CA GLY A 34 3.38 12.27 0.79
C GLY A 34 3.44 13.77 0.91
N GLY A 35 4.01 14.36 -0.13
CA GLY A 35 4.13 15.80 -0.32
C GLY A 35 3.35 16.24 -1.56
N ARG A 36 3.73 17.38 -2.14
CA ARG A 36 3.08 17.90 -3.37
C ARG A 36 3.46 17.15 -4.65
N TYR A 37 4.50 16.33 -4.60
CA TYR A 37 5.09 15.70 -5.78
C TYR A 37 5.06 14.18 -5.69
N SER A 38 6.20 13.51 -5.78
CA SER A 38 6.30 12.05 -5.85
C SER A 38 7.14 11.49 -4.71
N GLU A 39 6.53 10.52 -4.05
CA GLU A 39 7.14 9.69 -3.03
C GLU A 39 7.02 8.21 -3.39
N ASN A 40 7.99 7.43 -2.93
CA ASN A 40 7.93 5.99 -3.00
C ASN A 40 8.43 5.37 -1.71
N ALA A 41 7.96 4.15 -1.41
CA ALA A 41 8.57 3.27 -0.43
C ALA A 41 9.20 2.05 -1.09
N ASN A 42 10.32 1.60 -0.53
CA ASN A 42 11.09 0.47 -1.01
C ASN A 42 11.23 -0.63 0.05
N ALA A 43 11.46 -0.26 1.32
CA ALA A 43 11.71 -1.24 2.37
C ALA A 43 11.13 -0.81 3.73
N VAL A 44 10.91 -1.78 4.61
CA VAL A 44 10.27 -1.61 5.92
C VAL A 44 10.90 -2.50 6.99
N VAL A 45 11.03 -1.98 8.20
CA VAL A 45 11.46 -2.74 9.39
C VAL A 45 10.57 -2.44 10.59
N GLN A 46 10.30 -3.46 11.40
CA GLN A 46 9.56 -3.28 12.66
C GLN A 46 10.48 -2.71 13.76
N THR A 47 9.96 -1.73 14.47
CA THR A 47 10.65 -1.04 15.56
C THR A 47 10.45 -1.72 16.91
N SER A 48 11.17 -1.27 17.95
CA SER A 48 11.10 -1.92 19.27
C SER A 48 9.73 -1.79 19.94
N ASP A 49 9.01 -0.70 19.65
CA ASP A 49 7.65 -0.42 20.12
C ASP A 49 6.54 -1.05 19.25
N LYS A 50 6.91 -1.92 18.29
CA LYS A 50 6.00 -2.57 17.32
C LYS A 50 5.42 -1.66 16.24
N GLY A 51 5.80 -0.39 16.19
CA GLY A 51 5.63 0.45 15.02
C GLY A 51 6.60 0.07 13.89
N TYR A 52 6.71 0.92 12.87
CA TYR A 52 7.41 0.62 11.63
C TYR A 52 8.29 1.78 11.21
N ILE A 53 9.48 1.50 10.68
CA ILE A 53 10.25 2.48 9.90
C ILE A 53 10.23 2.04 8.44
N ILE A 54 9.82 2.95 7.57
CA ILE A 54 9.74 2.79 6.12
C ILE A 54 10.77 3.71 5.49
N VAL A 55 11.43 3.23 4.44
CA VAL A 55 12.37 4.02 3.64
C VAL A 55 11.97 4.03 2.18
N GLY A 56 12.20 5.16 1.54
CA GLY A 56 12.21 5.33 0.10
C GLY A 56 12.67 6.72 -0.26
N SER A 57 12.02 7.39 -1.20
CA SER A 57 12.49 8.69 -1.69
C SER A 57 11.37 9.70 -1.84
N THR A 58 11.72 10.98 -1.84
CA THR A 58 10.81 12.11 -2.08
C THR A 58 11.49 13.16 -2.95
N ASN A 59 10.76 13.73 -3.90
CA ASN A 59 11.15 14.97 -4.59
C ASN A 59 10.29 16.18 -4.13
N SER A 60 9.51 15.99 -3.05
CA SER A 60 8.78 17.05 -2.37
C SER A 60 9.63 17.74 -1.31
N LYS A 61 9.23 18.96 -0.97
CA LYS A 61 9.92 19.78 0.03
C LYS A 61 8.92 20.55 0.88
N ASN A 62 9.00 20.39 2.19
CA ASN A 62 8.23 21.18 3.17
C ASN A 62 6.72 21.21 2.88
N SER A 63 6.15 20.05 2.60
CA SER A 63 4.74 19.92 2.23
C SER A 63 4.13 18.68 2.87
N PHE A 64 2.98 18.87 3.53
CA PHE A 64 2.19 17.81 4.16
C PHE A 64 3.04 16.96 5.12
N ASP A 65 3.34 15.70 4.77
CA ASP A 65 4.11 14.78 5.61
C ASP A 65 5.62 14.85 5.37
N VAL A 66 6.06 15.55 4.32
CA VAL A 66 7.46 15.67 3.92
C VAL A 66 8.08 16.94 4.51
N GLY A 67 9.19 16.77 5.24
CA GLY A 67 9.96 17.85 5.87
C GLY A 67 10.97 18.55 4.94
N ASP A 68 12.03 19.10 5.55
CA ASP A 68 13.08 19.89 4.89
C ASP A 68 14.02 19.06 3.99
N SER A 69 13.52 18.59 2.85
CA SER A 69 14.33 18.05 1.75
C SER A 69 15.31 19.11 1.22
N GLN A 70 16.57 18.73 0.98
CA GLN A 70 17.60 19.57 0.38
C GLN A 70 17.58 19.52 -1.15
N ALA A 71 16.98 18.49 -1.74
CA ALA A 71 16.85 18.33 -3.18
C ALA A 71 16.10 19.49 -3.88
N TYR A 72 16.36 19.64 -5.19
CA TYR A 72 15.65 20.62 -6.03
C TYR A 72 14.18 20.21 -6.26
N GLU A 73 13.27 20.96 -5.62
CA GLU A 73 11.82 20.75 -5.68
C GLU A 73 11.30 20.69 -7.12
N GLY A 74 10.60 19.60 -7.47
CA GLY A 74 9.90 19.45 -8.75
C GLY A 74 10.79 19.46 -10.01
N GLN A 75 12.13 19.42 -9.87
CA GLN A 75 13.09 19.44 -10.98
C GLN A 75 13.86 18.12 -11.15
N GLY A 76 13.36 17.06 -10.54
CA GLY A 76 13.92 15.72 -10.67
C GLY A 76 15.07 15.40 -9.72
N GLY A 77 15.27 16.18 -8.65
CA GLY A 77 16.13 15.79 -7.52
C GLY A 77 15.30 15.12 -6.42
N SER A 78 15.73 13.96 -5.94
CA SER A 78 15.09 13.21 -4.85
C SER A 78 16.00 13.11 -3.62
N ASP A 79 15.44 13.14 -2.42
CA ASP A 79 16.16 12.80 -1.19
C ASP A 79 15.66 11.46 -0.62
N TYR A 80 16.46 10.81 0.24
CA TYR A 80 15.97 9.70 1.05
C TYR A 80 14.85 10.23 1.91
N TRP A 81 13.74 9.52 1.94
CA TRP A 81 12.63 9.80 2.85
C TRP A 81 12.40 8.63 3.78
N VAL A 82 12.45 8.93 5.08
CA VAL A 82 12.36 7.95 6.15
C VAL A 82 11.21 8.32 7.05
N VAL A 83 10.30 7.38 7.26
CA VAL A 83 9.06 7.60 7.98
C VAL A 83 8.94 6.58 9.11
N LYS A 84 8.59 7.04 10.32
CA LYS A 84 8.17 6.16 11.41
C LYS A 84 6.68 6.25 11.63
N LEU A 85 6.05 5.09 11.67
CA LEU A 85 4.66 4.89 12.03
C LEU A 85 4.54 4.17 13.38
N ASP A 86 3.47 4.46 14.10
CA ASP A 86 3.07 3.66 15.25
C ASP A 86 2.46 2.31 14.82
N VAL A 87 2.10 1.46 15.78
CA VAL A 87 1.52 0.13 15.54
C VAL A 87 0.21 0.17 14.74
N THR A 88 -0.49 1.31 14.75
CA THR A 88 -1.76 1.54 14.06
C THR A 88 -1.61 2.17 12.67
N GLY A 89 -0.38 2.45 12.25
CA GLY A 89 -0.07 3.09 10.97
C GLY A 89 -0.04 4.61 11.02
N LYS A 90 -0.19 5.23 12.20
CA LYS A 90 -0.18 6.69 12.31
C LYS A 90 1.25 7.23 12.25
N LEU A 91 1.46 8.30 11.50
CA LEU A 91 2.74 9.02 11.42
C LEU A 91 3.18 9.54 12.79
N GLU A 92 4.39 9.15 13.22
CA GLU A 92 5.06 9.67 14.40
C GLU A 92 6.10 10.74 14.03
N TRP A 93 6.94 10.44 13.03
CA TRP A 93 7.89 11.38 12.47
C TRP A 93 8.27 11.01 11.04
N SER A 94 8.72 12.01 10.28
CA SER A 94 9.38 11.83 8.99
C SER A 94 10.70 12.62 8.96
N LYS A 95 11.68 12.12 8.19
CA LYS A 95 13.01 12.73 8.02
C LYS A 95 13.48 12.57 6.58
N THR A 96 14.24 13.54 6.12
CA THR A 96 14.92 13.52 4.83
C THR A 96 16.44 13.45 5.01
N PHE A 97 17.14 12.73 4.14
CA PHE A 97 18.60 12.63 4.12
C PHE A 97 19.10 12.63 2.67
N GLY A 98 20.20 13.33 2.41
CA GLY A 98 20.70 13.52 1.05
C GLY A 98 21.42 14.85 0.88
N GLY A 99 21.42 15.36 -0.36
CA GLY A 99 22.08 16.58 -0.78
C GLY A 99 21.27 17.35 -1.81
N SER A 100 21.95 18.09 -2.68
CA SER A 100 21.27 18.91 -3.68
C SER A 100 20.71 18.13 -4.88
N ASP A 101 21.27 16.95 -5.18
CA ASP A 101 20.93 16.14 -6.36
C ASP A 101 20.23 14.82 -5.94
N ASP A 102 20.14 13.84 -6.84
CA ASP A 102 19.41 12.59 -6.57
C ASP A 102 20.08 11.68 -5.53
N ASP A 103 19.32 11.41 -4.47
CA ASP A 103 19.58 10.45 -3.41
C ASP A 103 18.36 9.50 -3.32
N VAL A 104 18.55 8.24 -3.68
CA VAL A 104 17.47 7.24 -3.72
C VAL A 104 17.71 6.12 -2.70
N ALA A 105 16.91 6.07 -1.62
CA ALA A 105 17.00 5.00 -0.62
C ALA A 105 16.36 3.72 -1.14
N THR A 106 16.98 2.57 -0.95
CA THR A 106 16.47 1.29 -1.47
C THR A 106 16.22 0.26 -0.39
N ASP A 107 16.97 0.28 0.72
CA ASP A 107 16.88 -0.79 1.73
C ASP A 107 17.28 -0.31 3.14
N ILE A 108 16.83 -1.03 4.17
CA ILE A 108 17.03 -0.72 5.59
C ILE A 108 17.17 -1.98 6.44
N VAL A 109 18.11 -1.98 7.39
CA VAL A 109 18.25 -3.04 8.39
C VAL A 109 18.44 -2.50 9.80
N LYS A 110 17.88 -3.19 10.81
CA LYS A 110 18.17 -2.93 12.22
C LYS A 110 19.50 -3.55 12.65
N ALA A 111 20.48 -2.74 13.01
CA ALA A 111 21.78 -3.16 13.51
C ALA A 111 21.71 -3.78 14.92
N HIS A 112 22.76 -4.50 15.33
CA HIS A 112 22.81 -5.15 16.66
C HIS A 112 22.78 -4.19 17.84
N ASN A 113 23.30 -2.98 17.68
CA ASN A 113 23.28 -1.96 18.72
C ASN A 113 21.92 -1.23 18.83
N GLY A 114 20.91 -1.64 18.07
CA GLY A 114 19.56 -1.05 18.07
C GLY A 114 19.35 0.09 17.08
N ASP A 115 20.41 0.57 16.43
CA ASP A 115 20.31 1.58 15.37
C ASP A 115 19.75 0.98 14.08
N TYR A 116 19.34 1.84 13.16
CA TYR A 116 18.89 1.47 11.82
C TYR A 116 19.91 1.97 10.80
N VAL A 117 20.22 1.13 9.81
CA VAL A 117 21.15 1.44 8.73
C VAL A 117 20.38 1.40 7.42
N ILE A 118 20.38 2.52 6.71
CA ILE A 118 19.68 2.77 5.46
C ILE A 118 20.72 2.89 4.38
N ILE A 119 20.46 2.28 3.22
CA ILE A 119 21.32 2.39 2.06
C ILE A 119 20.53 2.80 0.82
N GLY A 120 21.24 3.40 -0.12
CA GLY A 120 20.73 3.77 -1.42
C GLY A 120 21.84 4.30 -2.32
N THR A 121 21.45 4.83 -3.47
CA THR A 121 22.36 5.55 -4.37
C THR A 121 22.35 7.04 -4.07
N THR A 122 23.43 7.72 -4.42
CA THR A 122 23.57 9.17 -4.33
C THR A 122 24.33 9.68 -5.55
N VAL A 123 23.89 10.77 -6.17
CA VAL A 123 24.70 11.56 -7.12
C VAL A 123 25.09 12.92 -6.53
N SER A 124 24.55 13.26 -5.35
CA SER A 124 24.91 14.43 -4.58
C SER A 124 26.39 14.44 -4.20
N THR A 125 26.94 15.65 -4.07
CA THR A 125 28.34 15.88 -3.64
C THR A 125 28.46 16.68 -2.36
N ASP A 126 27.32 17.08 -1.80
CA ASP A 126 27.16 17.91 -0.61
C ASP A 126 26.21 17.22 0.40
N GLY A 127 25.73 17.96 1.40
CA GLY A 127 24.80 17.45 2.40
C GLY A 127 25.32 16.21 3.14
N ASP A 128 24.52 15.16 3.17
CA ASP A 128 24.88 13.87 3.78
C ASP A 128 25.83 13.04 2.91
N ALA A 129 25.86 13.31 1.60
CA ALA A 129 26.69 12.65 0.59
C ALA A 129 28.03 13.37 0.33
N ASN A 130 28.44 14.24 1.25
CA ASN A 130 29.77 14.85 1.21
C ASN A 130 30.85 13.79 0.93
N PHE A 131 31.77 14.10 0.02
CA PHE A 131 32.85 13.22 -0.47
C PHE A 131 32.49 12.10 -1.46
N ASN A 132 31.26 12.04 -1.98
CA ASN A 132 30.86 11.07 -3.01
C ASN A 132 31.69 11.18 -4.32
N GLY A 133 31.97 12.40 -4.76
CA GLY A 133 32.53 12.65 -6.10
C GLY A 133 31.43 12.73 -7.18
N THR A 134 31.80 12.95 -8.44
CA THR A 134 30.85 13.39 -9.48
C THR A 134 30.14 12.26 -10.25
N ASN A 135 30.39 10.99 -9.94
CA ASN A 135 29.91 9.85 -10.75
C ASN A 135 28.86 8.97 -10.04
N GLY A 136 28.37 9.43 -8.89
CA GLY A 136 27.41 8.71 -8.07
C GLY A 136 28.04 7.60 -7.21
N GLY A 137 27.41 7.25 -6.09
CA GLY A 137 27.96 6.29 -5.12
C GLY A 137 26.87 5.68 -4.27
N LEU A 138 27.28 4.93 -3.25
CA LEU A 138 26.37 4.40 -2.24
C LEU A 138 26.39 5.30 -1.01
N LEU A 139 25.23 5.81 -0.60
CA LEU A 139 25.08 6.57 0.63
C LEU A 139 24.50 5.66 1.71
N ILE A 140 25.14 5.66 2.87
CA ILE A 140 24.77 4.88 4.03
C ILE A 140 24.44 5.84 5.16
N ILE A 141 23.17 5.87 5.57
CA ILE A 141 22.68 6.68 6.68
C ILE A 141 22.37 5.78 7.86
N ARG A 142 22.92 6.11 9.03
CA ARG A 142 22.59 5.43 10.28
C ARG A 142 21.75 6.35 11.16
N ILE A 143 20.64 5.84 11.70
CA ILE A 143 19.74 6.58 12.57
C ILE A 143 19.40 5.82 13.85
N LYS A 144 18.97 6.56 14.87
CA LYS A 144 18.27 6.03 16.05
C LYS A 144 16.79 5.80 15.74
N GLU A 145 16.09 5.08 16.63
CA GLU A 145 14.64 4.82 16.48
C GLU A 145 13.78 6.09 16.51
N ASN A 146 14.26 7.18 17.12
CA ASN A 146 13.60 8.50 17.10
C ASN A 146 13.92 9.34 15.85
N GLY A 147 14.67 8.78 14.88
CA GLY A 147 15.06 9.46 13.65
C GLY A 147 16.32 10.30 13.75
N ASP A 148 16.98 10.37 14.92
CA ASP A 148 18.23 11.13 15.06
C ASP A 148 19.36 10.47 14.26
N ARG A 149 20.03 11.25 13.42
CA ARG A 149 21.18 10.80 12.65
C ARG A 149 22.36 10.46 13.56
N VAL A 150 22.90 9.25 13.38
CA VAL A 150 24.12 8.78 14.06
C VAL A 150 25.35 9.02 13.18
N SER A 151 25.28 8.69 11.90
CA SER A 151 26.38 8.88 10.95
C SER A 151 25.88 8.84 9.50
N SER A 152 26.58 9.54 8.61
CA SER A 152 26.52 9.29 7.16
C SER A 152 27.87 8.79 6.67
N ARG A 153 27.87 7.89 5.69
CA ARG A 153 29.06 7.37 5.02
C ARG A 153 28.78 7.21 3.53
N VAL A 154 29.81 7.35 2.72
CA VAL A 154 29.72 7.15 1.28
C VAL A 154 30.74 6.11 0.83
N ILE A 155 30.31 5.18 -0.01
CA ILE A 155 31.21 4.38 -0.86
C ILE A 155 31.22 5.10 -2.22
N PRO A 156 32.27 5.88 -2.52
CA PRO A 156 32.25 6.81 -3.65
C PRO A 156 32.41 6.09 -4.98
N GLY A 157 31.78 6.62 -6.02
CA GLY A 157 31.98 6.23 -7.42
C GLY A 157 33.32 6.61 -8.04
N GLY A 158 34.39 6.67 -7.25
CA GLY A 158 35.70 7.18 -7.68
C GLY A 158 35.80 8.71 -7.74
N ARG A 159 36.99 9.24 -7.41
CA ARG A 159 37.30 10.67 -7.43
C ARG A 159 37.98 11.07 -8.74
N ARG A 160 37.53 12.16 -9.38
CA ARG A 160 38.37 12.90 -10.34
C ARG A 160 39.20 13.93 -9.59
N PHE A 161 40.51 13.70 -9.47
CA PHE A 161 41.47 14.79 -9.28
C PHE A 161 42.63 14.64 -10.25
N THR A 162 42.67 15.60 -11.19
CA THR A 162 43.85 16.21 -11.85
C THR A 162 44.87 15.29 -12.53
N GLU A 163 44.75 15.12 -13.87
CA GLU A 163 45.78 14.97 -14.94
C GLU A 163 45.10 14.39 -16.21
N PRO A 164 45.61 14.60 -17.45
CA PRO A 164 44.87 14.38 -18.70
C PRO A 164 44.81 12.91 -19.17
N ILE A 165 45.05 11.94 -18.28
CA ILE A 165 45.09 10.51 -18.63
C ILE A 165 44.02 9.79 -17.80
N TYR A 166 42.86 9.59 -18.45
CA TYR A 166 41.69 8.77 -18.11
C TYR A 166 41.62 8.17 -16.69
N ALA A 167 40.84 8.83 -15.83
CA ALA A 167 40.51 8.39 -14.47
C ALA A 167 39.35 7.38 -14.46
N TYR A 168 39.49 6.34 -13.64
CA TYR A 168 38.49 5.31 -13.32
C TYR A 168 37.34 5.91 -12.49
N ALA A 169 36.10 5.60 -12.86
CA ALA A 169 34.88 6.04 -12.19
C ALA A 169 33.93 4.84 -12.09
N ASP A 170 33.24 4.70 -10.97
CA ASP A 170 32.22 3.69 -10.74
C ASP A 170 30.88 4.40 -10.58
N ASN A 171 29.79 3.80 -11.05
CA ASN A 171 28.43 4.23 -10.72
C ASN A 171 27.69 3.01 -10.16
N PHE A 172 26.77 3.25 -9.22
CA PHE A 172 26.06 2.21 -8.50
C PHE A 172 24.56 2.27 -8.71
N SER A 173 23.89 1.11 -8.69
CA SER A 173 22.42 1.03 -8.68
C SER A 173 21.90 -0.18 -7.90
N ARG A 174 20.65 -0.06 -7.43
CA ARG A 174 19.91 -1.11 -6.71
C ARG A 174 20.67 -1.72 -5.51
N PRO A 175 21.17 -0.91 -4.57
CA PRO A 175 21.84 -1.47 -3.41
C PRO A 175 20.85 -2.19 -2.48
N SER A 176 21.34 -3.22 -1.81
CA SER A 176 20.63 -3.94 -0.75
C SER A 176 21.58 -4.18 0.42
N ILE A 177 21.03 -4.27 1.63
CA ILE A 177 21.80 -4.43 2.86
C ILE A 177 21.23 -5.54 3.74
N VAL A 178 22.12 -6.43 4.19
CA VAL A 178 21.78 -7.46 5.16
C VAL A 178 22.74 -7.46 6.34
N LYS A 179 22.25 -7.91 7.48
CA LYS A 179 23.04 -8.03 8.71
C LYS A 179 23.44 -9.48 8.96
N LEU A 180 24.71 -9.70 9.25
CA LEU A 180 25.27 -11.01 9.60
C LEU A 180 25.07 -11.32 11.10
N ALA A 181 25.13 -12.61 11.45
CA ALA A 181 24.96 -13.08 12.83
C ALA A 181 26.01 -12.54 13.82
N ASN A 182 27.18 -12.13 13.34
CA ASN A 182 28.22 -11.49 14.15
C ASN A 182 28.04 -9.96 14.27
N GLY A 183 27.06 -9.37 13.56
CA GLY A 183 26.76 -7.94 13.55
C GLY A 183 27.38 -7.14 12.43
N ASP A 184 28.26 -7.75 11.62
CA ASP A 184 28.76 -7.12 10.40
C ASP A 184 27.62 -6.88 9.41
N LEU A 185 27.84 -5.96 8.49
CA LEU A 185 26.89 -5.64 7.43
C LEU A 185 27.45 -6.16 6.10
N MET A 186 26.56 -6.68 5.27
CA MET A 186 26.82 -6.99 3.87
C MET A 186 26.01 -6.04 3.01
N ILE A 187 26.66 -5.42 2.04
CA ILE A 187 26.03 -4.56 1.05
C ILE A 187 26.28 -5.16 -0.32
N GLY A 188 25.21 -5.31 -1.08
CA GLY A 188 25.25 -5.66 -2.49
C GLY A 188 24.83 -4.45 -3.32
N ALA A 189 25.34 -4.31 -4.54
CA ALA A 189 24.86 -3.34 -5.52
C ALA A 189 25.24 -3.77 -6.94
N THR A 190 24.72 -3.08 -7.95
CA THR A 190 25.29 -3.08 -9.30
C THR A 190 26.41 -2.06 -9.36
N ARG A 191 27.57 -2.40 -9.94
CA ARG A 191 28.70 -1.48 -10.17
C ARG A 191 29.08 -1.47 -11.64
N GLU A 192 29.18 -0.28 -12.24
CA GLU A 192 29.72 -0.10 -13.59
C GLU A 192 31.23 -0.38 -13.63
N VAL A 193 31.71 -1.01 -14.70
CA VAL A 193 33.10 -1.44 -14.87
C VAL A 193 33.67 -0.86 -16.17
N GLY A 194 34.86 -0.26 -16.06
CA GLY A 194 35.60 0.31 -17.19
C GLY A 194 35.68 1.82 -17.18
N GLN A 195 35.87 2.41 -18.35
CA GLN A 195 35.88 3.87 -18.55
C GLN A 195 34.63 4.29 -19.30
N SER A 196 34.05 5.44 -18.98
CA SER A 196 32.91 5.99 -19.73
C SER A 196 33.24 6.16 -21.24
N PRO A 197 32.43 5.60 -22.16
CA PRO A 197 31.24 4.79 -21.88
C PRO A 197 31.62 3.40 -21.35
N TYR A 198 31.14 3.08 -20.14
CA TYR A 198 31.43 1.82 -19.46
C TYR A 198 31.06 0.64 -20.36
N TYR A 199 31.84 -0.44 -20.27
CA TYR A 199 31.65 -1.58 -21.15
C TYR A 199 30.87 -2.73 -20.50
N ALA A 200 30.70 -2.71 -19.17
CA ALA A 200 29.99 -3.74 -18.41
C ALA A 200 29.45 -3.21 -17.08
N LYS A 201 28.49 -3.94 -16.51
CA LYS A 201 27.99 -3.81 -15.14
C LYS A 201 28.19 -5.13 -14.42
N GLN A 202 28.56 -5.11 -13.15
CA GLN A 202 28.80 -6.34 -12.37
C GLN A 202 28.14 -6.23 -10.99
N PHE A 203 27.84 -7.38 -10.39
CA PHE A 203 27.45 -7.41 -8.98
C PHE A 203 28.65 -7.00 -8.14
N TYR A 204 28.44 -6.07 -7.22
CA TYR A 204 29.38 -5.63 -6.20
C TYR A 204 28.91 -6.13 -4.85
N LEU A 205 29.85 -6.63 -4.04
CA LEU A 205 29.60 -7.07 -2.66
C LEU A 205 30.64 -6.45 -1.75
N SER A 206 30.19 -5.87 -0.65
CA SER A 206 31.05 -5.27 0.37
C SER A 206 30.70 -5.75 1.76
N ARG A 207 31.73 -6.09 2.54
CA ARG A 207 31.58 -6.35 3.97
C ARG A 207 31.98 -5.13 4.76
N LEU A 208 31.10 -4.72 5.66
CA LEU A 208 31.39 -3.66 6.60
C LEU A 208 31.40 -4.18 8.04
N THR A 209 32.14 -3.49 8.90
CA THR A 209 32.01 -3.60 10.35
C THR A 209 30.58 -3.25 10.78
N PRO A 210 30.16 -3.57 12.02
CA PRO A 210 28.87 -3.14 12.55
C PRO A 210 28.71 -1.61 12.60
N PHE A 211 29.80 -0.85 12.43
CA PHE A 211 29.85 0.62 12.42
C PHE A 211 29.92 1.22 11.01
N GLY A 212 29.95 0.38 9.97
CA GLY A 212 29.97 0.79 8.57
C GLY A 212 31.36 1.04 7.98
N ASP A 213 32.44 0.54 8.59
CA ASP A 213 33.78 0.60 7.99
C ASP A 213 33.99 -0.57 7.04
N THR A 214 34.49 -0.33 5.83
CA THR A 214 34.75 -1.38 4.83
C THR A 214 35.85 -2.34 5.28
N LEU A 215 35.53 -3.63 5.31
CA LEU A 215 36.44 -4.74 5.58
C LEU A 215 36.99 -5.33 4.28
N TRP A 216 36.15 -5.56 3.29
CA TRP A 216 36.55 -6.01 1.95
C TRP A 216 35.46 -5.75 0.92
N GLU A 217 35.86 -5.75 -0.36
CA GLU A 217 34.97 -5.59 -1.52
C GLU A 217 35.28 -6.65 -2.57
N ARG A 218 34.25 -7.08 -3.32
CA ARG A 218 34.35 -8.07 -4.39
C ARG A 218 33.40 -7.73 -5.53
N GLN A 219 33.70 -8.25 -6.71
CA GLN A 219 32.88 -8.13 -7.91
C GLN A 219 32.62 -9.50 -8.53
N TYR A 220 31.42 -9.68 -9.07
CA TYR A 220 30.99 -10.90 -9.73
C TYR A 220 30.23 -10.54 -10.99
N GLY A 221 30.68 -11.07 -12.11
CA GLY A 221 30.04 -10.82 -13.40
C GLY A 221 30.84 -11.36 -14.57
N SER A 222 30.50 -10.87 -15.74
CA SER A 222 31.06 -11.23 -17.05
C SER A 222 31.66 -10.00 -17.74
N THR A 223 31.94 -10.12 -19.03
CA THR A 223 32.26 -8.97 -19.90
C THR A 223 31.04 -8.16 -20.33
N LYS A 224 29.85 -8.51 -19.85
CA LYS A 224 28.55 -7.91 -20.16
C LYS A 224 27.89 -7.33 -18.90
N ASP A 225 26.63 -6.94 -18.99
CA ASP A 225 25.91 -6.31 -17.90
C ASP A 225 25.22 -7.35 -17.00
N GLU A 226 25.56 -7.29 -15.72
CA GLU A 226 24.83 -7.88 -14.61
C GLU A 226 24.28 -6.79 -13.69
N VAL A 227 22.95 -6.81 -13.50
CA VAL A 227 22.23 -5.82 -12.67
C VAL A 227 21.68 -6.53 -11.44
N MET A 228 22.20 -6.21 -10.27
CA MET A 228 21.76 -6.79 -9.00
C MET A 228 20.39 -6.22 -8.61
N ALA A 229 19.56 -7.05 -7.98
CA ALA A 229 18.28 -6.64 -7.45
C ALA A 229 18.20 -6.78 -5.93
N ASP A 230 18.74 -7.87 -5.37
CA ASP A 230 18.56 -8.21 -3.96
C ASP A 230 19.72 -9.09 -3.43
N LEU A 231 19.85 -9.12 -2.10
CA LEU A 231 20.91 -9.77 -1.35
C LEU A 231 20.33 -10.52 -0.15
N LEU A 232 20.76 -11.76 0.07
CA LEU A 232 20.25 -12.57 1.18
C LEU A 232 21.35 -13.38 1.87
N VAL A 233 21.26 -13.42 3.20
CA VAL A 233 22.11 -14.27 4.05
C VAL A 233 21.48 -15.65 4.10
N THR A 234 22.26 -16.67 3.74
CA THR A 234 21.80 -18.05 3.73
C THR A 234 22.11 -18.73 5.07
N SER A 235 21.37 -19.79 5.42
CA SER A 235 21.47 -20.45 6.72
C SER A 235 22.85 -21.08 7.01
N ASP A 236 23.64 -21.33 5.96
CA ASP A 236 25.05 -21.76 6.03
C ASP A 236 26.03 -20.59 6.31
N GLY A 237 25.53 -19.36 6.45
CA GLY A 237 26.32 -18.14 6.69
C GLY A 237 26.86 -17.47 5.44
N GLY A 238 26.67 -18.05 4.25
CA GLY A 238 27.06 -17.44 2.99
C GLY A 238 26.05 -16.42 2.48
N ILE A 239 26.31 -15.92 1.28
CA ILE A 239 25.54 -14.82 0.68
C ILE A 239 25.10 -15.22 -0.71
N LEU A 240 23.82 -15.04 -1.02
CA LEU A 240 23.29 -15.19 -2.37
C LEU A 240 22.89 -13.79 -2.89
N MET A 241 23.43 -13.44 -4.04
CA MET A 241 23.12 -12.22 -4.79
C MET A 241 22.28 -12.62 -5.99
N ILE A 242 21.24 -11.85 -6.27
CA ILE A 242 20.33 -12.13 -7.38
C ILE A 242 20.06 -10.88 -8.22
N GLY A 243 19.68 -11.08 -9.48
CA GLY A 243 19.41 -10.01 -10.42
C GLY A 243 19.34 -10.54 -11.85
N SER A 244 19.71 -9.72 -12.83
CA SER A 244 19.63 -10.08 -14.24
C SER A 244 21.01 -10.03 -14.93
N THR A 245 21.19 -10.80 -16.00
CA THR A 245 22.42 -10.79 -16.84
C THR A 245 22.08 -10.76 -18.32
N ASN A 246 22.88 -10.07 -19.14
CA ASN A 246 22.85 -10.21 -20.60
C ASN A 246 24.13 -10.87 -21.15
N ALA A 247 24.82 -11.65 -20.32
CA ALA A 247 26.03 -12.35 -20.66
C ALA A 247 25.83 -13.43 -21.73
N ASP A 248 26.93 -13.76 -22.43
CA ASP A 248 26.97 -14.92 -23.31
C ASP A 248 26.96 -16.23 -22.49
N ALA A 249 26.31 -17.27 -23.03
CA ALA A 249 26.27 -18.62 -22.43
C ALA A 249 27.66 -19.24 -22.14
N LYS A 250 28.71 -18.75 -22.83
CA LYS A 250 30.10 -19.19 -22.66
C LYS A 250 30.74 -18.66 -21.36
N GLU A 251 30.25 -17.55 -20.83
CA GLU A 251 30.74 -16.91 -19.59
C GLU A 251 29.85 -17.29 -18.41
N ILE A 252 28.54 -17.33 -18.63
CA ILE A 252 27.56 -17.69 -17.60
C ILE A 252 26.65 -18.78 -18.15
N SER A 253 26.73 -19.97 -17.54
CA SER A 253 25.91 -21.11 -17.95
C SER A 253 24.42 -20.80 -17.78
N GLY A 254 23.66 -20.99 -18.86
CA GLY A 254 22.22 -20.76 -18.91
C GLY A 254 21.78 -19.37 -19.39
N ALA A 255 22.73 -18.44 -19.53
CA ALA A 255 22.51 -17.09 -20.07
C ALA A 255 22.54 -17.06 -21.61
N GLY A 256 22.44 -15.86 -22.18
CA GLY A 256 22.61 -15.57 -23.60
C GLY A 256 21.40 -15.97 -24.43
N LYS A 257 20.21 -15.99 -23.84
CA LYS A 257 18.98 -16.41 -24.51
C LYS A 257 18.16 -15.22 -25.01
N GLY A 258 18.15 -14.12 -24.28
CA GLY A 258 17.39 -12.93 -24.61
C GLY A 258 18.13 -11.63 -24.29
N PHE A 259 17.36 -10.59 -23.94
CA PHE A 259 17.92 -9.27 -23.59
C PHE A 259 18.51 -9.26 -22.19
N TYR A 260 17.82 -9.89 -21.25
CA TYR A 260 18.25 -10.14 -19.88
C TYR A 260 17.67 -11.48 -19.45
N ASP A 261 18.49 -12.29 -18.80
CA ASP A 261 18.13 -13.56 -18.19
C ASP A 261 18.23 -13.43 -16.66
N PHE A 262 17.46 -14.21 -15.89
CA PHE A 262 17.63 -14.29 -14.44
C PHE A 262 19.06 -14.73 -14.12
N PHE A 263 19.67 -14.16 -13.09
CA PHE A 263 21.05 -14.43 -12.68
C PHE A 263 21.18 -14.49 -11.16
N ALA A 264 21.98 -15.44 -10.69
CA ALA A 264 22.30 -15.56 -9.27
C ALA A 264 23.74 -16.01 -9.04
N VAL A 265 24.35 -15.47 -7.98
CA VAL A 265 25.70 -15.81 -7.50
C VAL A 265 25.64 -16.15 -6.02
N LYS A 266 26.05 -17.36 -5.66
CA LYS A 266 26.21 -17.78 -4.26
C LYS A 266 27.67 -17.73 -3.87
N THR A 267 27.93 -17.20 -2.68
CA THR A 267 29.25 -17.12 -2.06
C THR A 267 29.23 -17.72 -0.65
N ASP A 268 30.40 -17.98 -0.10
CA ASP A 268 30.59 -18.18 1.34
C ASP A 268 30.60 -16.84 2.10
N GLN A 269 30.71 -16.87 3.43
CA GLN A 269 30.74 -15.66 4.28
C GLN A 269 31.93 -14.72 4.03
N ASN A 270 32.95 -15.19 3.31
CA ASN A 270 34.16 -14.43 2.97
C ASN A 270 34.10 -13.89 1.54
N GLY A 271 33.00 -14.13 0.82
CA GLY A 271 32.79 -13.75 -0.56
C GLY A 271 33.53 -14.65 -1.57
N VAL A 272 33.95 -15.84 -1.19
CA VAL A 272 34.42 -16.84 -2.16
C VAL A 272 33.22 -17.39 -2.92
N GLU A 273 33.22 -17.31 -4.24
CA GLU A 273 32.14 -17.84 -5.07
C GLU A 273 32.06 -19.36 -4.96
N LEU A 274 30.84 -19.84 -4.71
CA LEU A 274 30.51 -21.27 -4.68
C LEU A 274 29.88 -21.71 -6.01
N TRP A 275 28.97 -20.89 -6.57
CA TRP A 275 28.40 -21.09 -7.88
C TRP A 275 27.78 -19.80 -8.43
N ARG A 276 27.64 -19.74 -9.75
CA ARG A 276 26.83 -18.75 -10.47
C ARG A 276 26.01 -19.43 -11.56
N LYS A 277 24.76 -19.00 -11.78
CA LYS A 277 23.85 -19.59 -12.77
C LYS A 277 22.87 -18.57 -13.31
N ALA A 278 22.44 -18.79 -14.55
CA ALA A 278 21.39 -18.01 -15.19
C ALA A 278 20.24 -18.87 -15.73
N TRP A 279 19.06 -18.26 -15.83
CA TRP A 279 17.85 -18.88 -16.36
C TRP A 279 17.06 -17.86 -17.17
N GLY A 280 16.74 -18.20 -18.42
CA GLY A 280 16.26 -17.24 -19.40
C GLY A 280 15.45 -17.88 -20.52
N GLY A 281 14.78 -17.02 -21.29
CA GLY A 281 14.16 -17.26 -22.60
C GLY A 281 14.57 -16.17 -23.60
N ALA A 282 13.87 -16.08 -24.72
CA ALA A 282 14.26 -15.23 -25.85
C ALA A 282 14.05 -13.71 -25.63
N ASN A 283 13.30 -13.31 -24.59
CA ASN A 283 12.90 -11.92 -24.36
C ASN A 283 13.51 -11.33 -23.08
N PHE A 284 12.79 -10.44 -22.39
CA PHE A 284 13.22 -9.85 -21.13
C PHE A 284 12.76 -10.72 -19.96
N ASP A 285 13.72 -11.13 -19.14
CA ASP A 285 13.52 -11.87 -17.90
C ASP A 285 14.28 -11.15 -16.77
N ASN A 286 13.54 -10.51 -15.85
CA ASN A 286 14.11 -9.79 -14.72
C ASN A 286 13.86 -10.50 -13.40
N LEU A 287 14.92 -10.81 -12.66
CA LEU A 287 14.83 -11.34 -11.31
C LEU A 287 14.94 -10.20 -10.29
N ASN A 288 14.01 -10.17 -9.32
CA ASN A 288 13.86 -9.02 -8.43
C ASN A 288 14.04 -9.35 -6.94
N GLY A 289 13.59 -10.52 -6.48
CA GLY A 289 13.61 -10.88 -5.05
C GLY A 289 13.83 -12.37 -4.82
N GLY A 290 14.24 -12.76 -3.61
CA GLY A 290 14.48 -14.15 -3.29
C GLY A 290 14.36 -14.48 -1.81
N ILE A 291 14.26 -15.77 -1.50
CA ILE A 291 14.24 -16.24 -0.12
C ILE A 291 14.72 -17.69 -0.01
N GLU A 292 15.44 -18.02 1.07
CA GLU A 292 15.78 -19.40 1.42
C GLU A 292 14.55 -20.16 1.95
N THR A 293 14.36 -21.39 1.47
CA THR A 293 13.22 -22.22 1.90
C THR A 293 13.33 -22.64 3.36
N ASN A 294 12.19 -22.89 4.01
CA ASN A 294 12.10 -23.35 5.39
C ASN A 294 12.77 -24.72 5.58
N SER A 295 12.65 -25.61 4.59
CA SER A 295 13.39 -26.88 4.52
C SER A 295 14.89 -26.71 4.32
N ARG A 296 15.35 -25.49 3.98
CA ARG A 296 16.74 -25.11 3.67
C ARG A 296 17.34 -25.91 2.51
N ASP A 297 16.51 -26.50 1.66
CA ASP A 297 16.94 -27.29 0.51
C ASP A 297 17.25 -26.44 -0.74
N GLY A 298 17.04 -25.12 -0.65
CA GLY A 298 17.45 -24.13 -1.64
C GLY A 298 16.65 -22.84 -1.53
N TYR A 299 16.30 -22.25 -2.68
CA TYR A 299 15.81 -20.87 -2.73
C TYR A 299 14.58 -20.73 -3.64
N LEU A 300 13.63 -19.90 -3.24
CA LEU A 300 12.57 -19.38 -4.10
C LEU A 300 12.99 -18.02 -4.61
N LEU A 301 12.93 -17.81 -5.92
CA LEU A 301 13.35 -16.57 -6.58
C LEU A 301 12.17 -16.04 -7.40
N VAL A 302 11.91 -14.73 -7.31
CA VAL A 302 10.75 -14.08 -7.92
C VAL A 302 11.15 -12.95 -8.86
N GLY A 303 10.36 -12.76 -9.91
CA GLY A 303 10.63 -11.77 -10.93
C GLY A 303 9.51 -11.64 -11.95
N GLU A 304 9.87 -11.24 -13.16
CA GLU A 304 8.97 -11.05 -14.30
C GLU A 304 9.61 -11.59 -15.58
N SER A 305 8.78 -12.06 -16.52
CA SER A 305 9.25 -12.55 -17.82
C SER A 305 8.25 -12.22 -18.92
N SER A 306 8.77 -11.79 -20.07
CA SER A 306 8.02 -11.65 -21.34
C SER A 306 8.34 -12.80 -22.32
N SER A 307 9.08 -13.81 -21.86
CA SER A 307 9.54 -14.92 -22.68
C SER A 307 8.48 -16.01 -22.79
N LYS A 308 8.48 -16.73 -23.92
CA LYS A 308 7.53 -17.82 -24.21
C LYS A 308 8.21 -19.19 -24.26
N ASP A 309 9.49 -19.22 -23.94
CA ASP A 309 10.41 -20.33 -24.13
C ASP A 309 11.45 -20.38 -23.00
N GLY A 310 12.47 -21.23 -23.17
CA GLY A 310 13.46 -21.45 -22.13
C GLY A 310 12.87 -22.17 -20.93
N ILE A 311 12.84 -21.51 -19.78
CA ILE A 311 12.21 -22.03 -18.56
C ILE A 311 10.80 -21.47 -18.32
N PHE A 312 10.31 -20.60 -19.21
CA PHE A 312 9.09 -19.83 -19.03
C PHE A 312 7.99 -20.27 -20.01
N THR A 313 6.75 -20.00 -19.61
CA THR A 313 5.56 -20.11 -20.45
C THR A 313 4.78 -18.80 -20.37
N SER A 314 4.38 -18.23 -21.50
CA SER A 314 3.66 -16.95 -21.52
C SER A 314 2.16 -17.14 -21.24
N LEU A 315 1.63 -16.34 -20.31
CA LEU A 315 0.20 -16.18 -20.03
C LEU A 315 -0.34 -14.87 -20.61
N GLY A 316 0.52 -13.86 -20.75
CA GLY A 316 0.18 -12.57 -21.34
C GLY A 316 1.38 -11.85 -21.96
N GLN A 317 1.38 -10.51 -21.83
CA GLN A 317 2.47 -9.67 -22.31
C GLN A 317 3.73 -9.84 -21.47
N LYS A 318 3.57 -9.82 -20.14
CA LYS A 318 4.64 -10.02 -19.16
C LYS A 318 4.04 -10.66 -17.93
N ASP A 319 4.58 -11.80 -17.52
CA ASP A 319 4.05 -12.56 -16.40
C ASP A 319 4.96 -12.42 -15.17
N ALA A 320 4.36 -12.45 -13.99
CA ALA A 320 5.08 -12.71 -12.76
C ALA A 320 5.64 -14.15 -12.78
N VAL A 321 6.86 -14.33 -12.28
CA VAL A 321 7.48 -15.66 -12.24
C VAL A 321 8.04 -15.97 -10.86
N VAL A 322 7.84 -17.22 -10.43
CA VAL A 322 8.52 -17.83 -9.29
C VAL A 322 9.30 -19.05 -9.77
N ILE A 323 10.58 -19.15 -9.43
CA ILE A 323 11.37 -20.37 -9.64
C ILE A 323 11.88 -20.92 -8.32
N LYS A 324 12.01 -22.25 -8.25
CA LYS A 324 12.69 -22.95 -7.17
C LYS A 324 13.99 -23.53 -7.65
N VAL A 325 15.06 -23.25 -6.93
CA VAL A 325 16.38 -23.86 -7.14
C VAL A 325 16.83 -24.59 -5.87
N ASP A 326 17.70 -25.60 -6.00
CA ASP A 326 18.37 -26.19 -4.83
C ASP A 326 19.55 -25.35 -4.32
N GLN A 327 20.18 -25.80 -3.24
CA GLN A 327 21.37 -25.18 -2.65
C GLN A 327 22.54 -24.97 -3.64
N ASN A 328 22.61 -25.76 -4.72
CA ASN A 328 23.63 -25.67 -5.77
C ASN A 328 23.11 -24.91 -7.02
N GLY A 329 21.96 -24.24 -6.90
CA GLY A 329 21.32 -23.49 -7.98
C GLY A 329 20.76 -24.38 -9.11
N ASN A 330 20.54 -25.68 -8.92
CA ASN A 330 19.85 -26.45 -9.96
C ASN A 330 18.35 -26.15 -9.91
N LEU A 331 17.77 -25.81 -11.06
CA LEU A 331 16.32 -25.57 -11.19
C LEU A 331 15.53 -26.84 -10.81
N LYS A 332 14.50 -26.66 -9.99
CA LYS A 332 13.54 -27.70 -9.60
C LYS A 332 12.21 -27.52 -10.29
N TRP A 333 11.67 -26.30 -10.28
CA TRP A 333 10.43 -25.96 -10.95
C TRP A 333 10.35 -24.47 -11.25
N THR A 334 9.48 -24.11 -12.20
CA THR A 334 9.11 -22.74 -12.57
C THR A 334 7.59 -22.59 -12.53
N LYS A 335 7.10 -21.43 -12.12
CA LYS A 335 5.69 -21.02 -12.15
C LYS A 335 5.58 -19.63 -12.76
N ASN A 336 4.97 -19.55 -13.94
CA ASN A 336 4.44 -18.31 -14.50
C ASN A 336 3.07 -18.05 -13.89
N ILE A 337 2.82 -16.81 -13.48
CA ILE A 337 1.66 -16.38 -12.74
C ILE A 337 1.22 -15.05 -13.35
N GLY A 338 -0.07 -14.92 -13.67
CA GLY A 338 -0.59 -13.72 -14.32
C GLY A 338 -1.80 -14.01 -15.18
N GLY A 339 -2.16 -13.01 -15.97
CA GLY A 339 -3.20 -13.08 -16.99
C GLY A 339 -2.70 -12.54 -18.32
N GLU A 340 -3.57 -11.89 -19.09
CA GLU A 340 -3.24 -11.45 -20.46
C GLU A 340 -2.36 -10.19 -20.53
N LEU A 341 -2.28 -9.41 -19.44
CA LEU A 341 -1.58 -8.13 -19.35
C LEU A 341 -0.22 -8.26 -18.65
N ASN A 342 0.13 -7.29 -17.79
CA ASN A 342 1.42 -7.21 -17.13
C ASN A 342 1.31 -7.56 -15.65
N GLU A 343 2.08 -8.55 -15.21
CA GLU A 343 2.33 -8.87 -13.81
C GLU A 343 3.83 -8.90 -13.53
N ALA A 344 4.20 -8.49 -12.33
CA ALA A 344 5.59 -8.54 -11.86
C ALA A 344 5.63 -8.80 -10.36
N LEU A 345 6.65 -9.55 -9.92
CA LEU A 345 6.97 -9.72 -8.50
C LEU A 345 8.30 -9.01 -8.21
N PHE A 346 8.32 -8.23 -7.14
CA PHE A 346 9.46 -7.43 -6.72
C PHE A 346 10.11 -7.97 -5.44
N ASP A 347 9.34 -8.59 -4.55
CA ASP A 347 9.82 -9.10 -3.27
C ASP A 347 9.13 -10.42 -2.89
N ILE A 348 9.75 -11.19 -2.00
CA ILE A 348 9.17 -12.41 -1.42
C ILE A 348 9.58 -12.57 0.05
N VAL A 349 8.58 -12.71 0.91
CA VAL A 349 8.77 -12.84 2.36
C VAL A 349 8.17 -14.13 2.89
N LYS A 350 8.61 -14.56 4.08
CA LYS A 350 8.06 -15.76 4.72
C LYS A 350 6.58 -15.56 5.02
N GLY A 351 5.74 -16.43 4.47
CA GLY A 351 4.32 -16.49 4.81
C GLY A 351 4.10 -17.42 5.99
N ASN A 352 2.87 -17.93 6.06
CA ASN A 352 2.38 -18.73 7.18
C ASN A 352 2.19 -20.18 6.74
N ASN A 353 2.12 -21.14 7.67
CA ASN A 353 1.82 -22.54 7.34
C ASN A 353 2.71 -23.11 6.20
N ASN A 354 4.03 -22.83 6.26
CA ASN A 354 5.02 -23.21 5.24
C ASN A 354 4.84 -22.55 3.85
N THR A 355 4.10 -21.45 3.76
CA THR A 355 3.98 -20.62 2.56
C THR A 355 4.93 -19.42 2.59
N TYR A 356 5.01 -18.74 1.46
CA TYR A 356 5.72 -17.51 1.20
C TYR A 356 4.75 -16.54 0.53
N LEU A 357 4.88 -15.24 0.81
CA LEU A 357 4.13 -14.21 0.12
C LEU A 357 5.07 -13.51 -0.87
N ALA A 358 4.85 -13.73 -2.15
CA ALA A 358 5.45 -12.91 -3.19
C ALA A 358 4.60 -11.65 -3.40
N ILE A 359 5.26 -10.52 -3.63
CA ILE A 359 4.68 -9.18 -3.64
C ILE A 359 5.13 -8.45 -4.90
N GLY A 360 4.23 -7.75 -5.56
CA GLY A 360 4.55 -6.86 -6.66
C GLY A 360 3.33 -6.14 -7.20
N THR A 361 3.10 -6.24 -8.51
CA THR A 361 2.05 -5.48 -9.21
C THR A 361 1.41 -6.31 -10.33
N GLY A 362 0.16 -6.01 -10.67
CA GLY A 362 -0.59 -6.74 -11.70
C GLY A 362 -1.74 -5.94 -12.30
N GLU A 363 -2.02 -6.20 -13.57
CA GLU A 363 -3.08 -5.53 -14.34
C GLU A 363 -4.22 -6.49 -14.73
N SER A 364 -3.99 -7.80 -14.62
CA SER A 364 -4.95 -8.81 -15.04
C SER A 364 -5.84 -9.32 -13.90
N GLN A 365 -7.01 -9.83 -14.28
CA GLN A 365 -7.72 -10.80 -13.46
C GLN A 365 -6.87 -12.06 -13.29
N VAL A 366 -6.61 -12.46 -12.04
CA VAL A 366 -5.87 -13.69 -11.71
C VAL A 366 -6.71 -14.55 -10.77
N GLY A 367 -7.07 -15.75 -11.22
CA GLY A 367 -7.98 -16.61 -10.45
C GLY A 367 -9.33 -15.93 -10.17
N ASN A 368 -9.64 -15.77 -8.88
CA ASN A 368 -10.91 -15.16 -8.43
C ASN A 368 -10.78 -13.66 -8.08
N VAL A 369 -9.58 -13.08 -8.13
CA VAL A 369 -9.36 -11.66 -7.83
C VAL A 369 -9.39 -10.84 -9.10
N GLN A 370 -9.99 -9.66 -9.01
CA GLN A 370 -10.20 -8.72 -10.11
C GLN A 370 -9.40 -7.44 -9.85
N PRO A 371 -8.80 -6.84 -10.89
CA PRO A 371 -8.29 -5.47 -10.81
C PRO A 371 -9.40 -4.51 -10.44
N LYS A 372 -9.07 -3.48 -9.68
CA LYS A 372 -10.01 -2.42 -9.27
C LYS A 372 -9.99 -1.25 -10.24
N GLY A 373 -8.95 -1.12 -11.05
CA GLY A 373 -8.78 -0.07 -12.04
C GLY A 373 -8.35 -0.58 -13.42
N PRO A 374 -8.28 0.33 -14.42
CA PRO A 374 -7.63 0.08 -15.70
C PRO A 374 -6.10 0.04 -15.63
N LEU A 375 -5.50 0.49 -14.52
CA LEU A 375 -4.06 0.51 -14.29
C LEU A 375 -3.67 -0.58 -13.29
N THR A 376 -2.40 -0.58 -12.88
CA THR A 376 -1.82 -1.64 -12.08
C THR A 376 -2.29 -1.61 -10.63
N ASP A 377 -2.66 -2.76 -10.07
CA ASP A 377 -2.90 -2.95 -8.65
C ASP A 377 -1.70 -3.64 -7.97
N VAL A 378 -1.61 -3.56 -6.64
CA VAL A 378 -0.68 -4.41 -5.88
C VAL A 378 -1.10 -5.86 -6.00
N PHE A 379 -0.20 -6.69 -6.52
CA PHE A 379 -0.42 -8.11 -6.69
C PHE A 379 0.37 -8.91 -5.65
N THR A 380 -0.29 -9.87 -5.01
CA THR A 380 0.34 -10.78 -4.06
C THR A 380 0.00 -12.24 -4.35
N VAL A 381 0.97 -13.13 -4.11
CA VAL A 381 0.81 -14.57 -4.31
C VAL A 381 1.28 -15.32 -3.07
N SER A 382 0.39 -16.10 -2.46
CA SER A 382 0.77 -17.02 -1.38
C SER A 382 1.10 -18.40 -1.96
N ILE A 383 2.37 -18.81 -1.90
CA ILE A 383 2.89 -20.04 -2.53
C ILE A 383 3.70 -20.87 -1.54
N ASP A 384 3.65 -22.21 -1.63
CA ASP A 384 4.52 -23.09 -0.83
C ASP A 384 5.84 -23.45 -1.54
N GLU A 385 6.73 -24.16 -0.85
CA GLU A 385 8.03 -24.58 -1.40
C GLU A 385 7.93 -25.59 -2.56
N ASN A 386 6.78 -26.24 -2.73
CA ASN A 386 6.48 -27.17 -3.82
C ASN A 386 5.83 -26.48 -5.03
N GLY A 387 5.59 -25.17 -4.94
CA GLY A 387 4.96 -24.37 -5.99
C GLY A 387 3.43 -24.47 -6.00
N ILE A 388 2.81 -24.89 -4.90
CA ILE A 388 1.35 -24.88 -4.73
C ILE A 388 0.95 -23.48 -4.31
N ILE A 389 0.16 -22.82 -5.16
CA ILE A 389 -0.42 -21.51 -4.88
C ILE A 389 -1.70 -21.70 -4.07
N SER A 390 -1.79 -21.01 -2.96
CA SER A 390 -2.92 -21.07 -2.02
C SER A 390 -3.84 -19.86 -2.15
N ASP A 391 -3.29 -18.68 -2.45
CA ASP A 391 -4.05 -17.42 -2.46
C ASP A 391 -3.45 -16.40 -3.43
N TYR A 392 -4.32 -15.55 -3.97
CA TYR A 392 -3.97 -14.35 -4.73
C TYR A 392 -4.61 -13.15 -4.06
N GLY A 393 -3.91 -12.02 -4.01
CA GLY A 393 -4.47 -10.75 -3.56
C GLY A 393 -4.23 -9.65 -4.59
N LEU A 394 -5.24 -8.82 -4.81
CA LEU A 394 -5.15 -7.55 -5.55
C LEU A 394 -5.64 -6.42 -4.65
N PHE A 395 -4.79 -5.41 -4.44
CA PHE A 395 -5.05 -4.27 -3.55
C PHE A 395 -4.66 -2.97 -4.26
N GLY A 396 -5.41 -1.88 -4.06
CA GLY A 396 -5.24 -0.65 -4.81
C GLY A 396 -6.56 0.01 -5.16
N GLY A 397 -6.53 0.98 -6.06
CA GLY A 397 -7.68 1.73 -6.55
C GLY A 397 -7.74 1.78 -8.08
N ALA A 398 -8.22 2.89 -8.62
CA ALA A 398 -8.42 3.04 -10.07
C ALA A 398 -7.14 3.39 -10.86
N ASP A 399 -6.07 3.81 -10.19
CA ASP A 399 -4.81 4.28 -10.79
C ASP A 399 -3.65 3.33 -10.45
N ILE A 400 -2.40 3.78 -10.54
CA ILE A 400 -1.20 2.98 -10.29
C ILE A 400 -1.02 2.70 -8.80
N ASP A 401 -0.99 1.41 -8.46
CA ASP A 401 -0.70 0.87 -7.14
C ASP A 401 0.36 -0.23 -7.23
N ILE A 402 1.49 -0.04 -6.54
CA ILE A 402 2.65 -0.93 -6.62
C ILE A 402 3.21 -1.17 -5.22
N ALA A 403 3.49 -2.42 -4.87
CA ALA A 403 4.21 -2.78 -3.65
C ALA A 403 5.61 -3.26 -4.00
N ARG A 404 6.63 -2.70 -3.35
CA ARG A 404 8.05 -2.99 -3.62
C ARG A 404 8.72 -3.81 -2.54
N GLY A 405 8.21 -3.74 -1.32
CA GLY A 405 8.75 -4.49 -0.19
C GLY A 405 7.66 -4.87 0.80
N GLY A 406 7.95 -5.85 1.64
CA GLY A 406 7.09 -6.19 2.76
C GLY A 406 7.83 -6.83 3.91
N MET A 407 7.13 -7.05 5.00
CA MET A 407 7.61 -7.91 6.07
C MET A 407 6.47 -8.63 6.80
N THR A 408 6.81 -9.80 7.32
CA THR A 408 5.90 -10.61 8.14
C THR A 408 5.95 -10.14 9.58
N LEU A 409 4.79 -9.86 10.16
CA LEU A 409 4.65 -9.39 11.54
C LEU A 409 4.32 -10.53 12.50
N SER A 410 3.41 -11.40 12.08
CA SER A 410 2.94 -12.55 12.85
C SER A 410 2.43 -13.65 11.90
N GLU A 411 1.98 -14.78 12.46
CA GLU A 411 1.45 -15.92 11.71
C GLU A 411 0.26 -15.62 10.78
N ASN A 412 -0.31 -14.41 10.74
CA ASN A 412 -1.34 -14.05 9.77
C ASN A 412 -1.30 -12.59 9.32
N GLU A 413 -0.33 -11.81 9.77
CA GLU A 413 -0.29 -10.37 9.52
C GLU A 413 1.02 -9.97 8.87
N MET A 414 0.91 -9.11 7.86
CA MET A 414 2.03 -8.65 7.06
C MET A 414 1.85 -7.18 6.79
N ILE A 415 2.96 -6.45 6.68
CA ILE A 415 2.96 -5.06 6.23
C ILE A 415 3.64 -4.99 4.87
N LEU A 416 3.04 -4.22 3.97
CA LEU A 416 3.52 -3.99 2.63
C LEU A 416 3.73 -2.50 2.44
N VAL A 417 4.74 -2.17 1.65
CA VAL A 417 5.10 -0.80 1.34
C VAL A 417 5.34 -0.62 -0.16
N GLY A 418 4.96 0.54 -0.66
CA GLY A 418 5.19 0.92 -2.04
C GLY A 418 4.65 2.30 -2.37
N THR A 419 4.00 2.41 -3.51
CA THR A 419 3.53 3.69 -4.06
C THR A 419 2.11 3.55 -4.56
N SER A 420 1.33 4.62 -4.37
CA SER A 420 0.00 4.76 -4.95
C SER A 420 -0.18 6.12 -5.62
N ARG A 421 -0.92 6.14 -6.73
CA ARG A 421 -1.48 7.36 -7.35
C ARG A 421 -2.98 7.51 -7.13
N SER A 422 -3.60 6.48 -6.58
CA SER A 422 -5.04 6.32 -6.55
C SER A 422 -5.66 7.20 -5.47
N GLU A 423 -6.70 7.96 -5.83
CA GLU A 423 -7.53 8.76 -4.91
C GLU A 423 -8.86 8.07 -4.55
N SER A 424 -9.08 6.83 -4.99
CA SER A 424 -10.33 6.10 -4.85
C SER A 424 -10.26 4.91 -3.89
N ASP A 425 -11.46 4.43 -3.50
CA ASP A 425 -11.68 3.18 -2.79
C ASP A 425 -11.08 3.10 -1.38
N ASP A 426 -10.22 2.12 -1.12
CA ASP A 426 -9.66 1.83 0.19
C ASP A 426 -8.52 2.76 0.56
N LEU A 427 -7.99 3.55 -0.38
CA LEU A 427 -6.85 4.41 -0.15
C LEU A 427 -7.19 5.72 0.59
N THR A 428 -6.25 6.19 1.40
CA THR A 428 -6.32 7.52 2.02
C THR A 428 -5.95 8.59 0.98
N LEU A 429 -6.39 9.84 1.18
CA LEU A 429 -6.15 10.97 0.26
C LEU A 429 -4.68 11.02 -0.22
N ASN A 430 -4.49 10.93 -1.54
CA ASN A 430 -3.23 11.21 -2.21
C ASN A 430 -2.94 12.73 -2.16
N HIS A 431 -1.72 13.12 -1.81
CA HIS A 431 -1.31 14.51 -1.65
C HIS A 431 -0.48 15.04 -2.83
N GLY A 432 0.00 14.16 -3.70
CA GLY A 432 0.82 14.47 -4.87
C GLY A 432 0.49 13.61 -6.10
N GLU A 433 1.48 13.41 -6.98
CA GLU A 433 1.35 12.49 -8.10
C GLU A 433 1.44 11.03 -7.62
N ASN A 434 2.42 10.76 -6.76
CA ASN A 434 2.70 9.46 -6.17
C ASN A 434 2.90 9.67 -4.68
N ASP A 435 2.20 8.94 -3.84
CA ASP A 435 2.46 8.94 -2.40
C ASP A 435 3.06 7.61 -1.97
N MET A 436 3.80 7.63 -0.86
CA MET A 436 4.18 6.41 -0.16
C MET A 436 2.94 5.73 0.38
N TRP A 437 2.70 4.49 -0.04
CA TRP A 437 1.60 3.70 0.48
C TRP A 437 2.12 2.59 1.40
N VAL A 438 1.59 2.57 2.63
CA VAL A 438 1.87 1.56 3.65
C VAL A 438 0.57 0.92 4.06
N PHE A 439 0.49 -0.41 4.01
CA PHE A 439 -0.72 -1.11 4.44
C PHE A 439 -0.43 -2.43 5.10
N LYS A 440 -1.22 -2.73 6.12
CA LYS A 440 -1.18 -4.01 6.84
C LYS A 440 -2.28 -4.90 6.29
N ILE A 441 -1.91 -6.08 5.81
CA ILE A 441 -2.86 -7.13 5.44
C ILE A 441 -2.90 -8.21 6.50
N GLY A 442 -4.07 -8.82 6.65
CA GLY A 442 -4.28 -9.90 7.60
C GLY A 442 -5.58 -10.67 7.35
N PRO A 443 -6.01 -11.50 8.30
CA PRO A 443 -7.26 -12.24 8.17
C PRO A 443 -8.47 -11.29 8.13
N PRO A 444 -9.61 -11.70 7.55
CA PRO A 444 -10.84 -10.90 7.58
C PRO A 444 -11.17 -10.46 9.00
N PRO A 445 -11.62 -9.20 9.18
CA PRO A 445 -12.12 -8.77 10.47
C PRO A 445 -13.33 -9.60 10.91
N PRO A 446 -13.62 -9.68 12.21
CA PRO A 446 -14.76 -10.44 12.72
C PRO A 446 -16.11 -10.05 12.09
N VAL A 447 -16.28 -8.78 11.73
CA VAL A 447 -17.46 -8.27 11.03
C VAL A 447 -17.02 -7.55 9.76
N ILE A 448 -17.54 -8.00 8.62
CA ILE A 448 -17.37 -7.32 7.33
C ILE A 448 -18.65 -6.52 7.08
N PHE A 449 -18.56 -5.19 7.16
CA PHE A 449 -19.70 -4.32 6.88
C PHE A 449 -20.01 -4.23 5.37
N GLY A 450 -21.28 -4.00 5.07
CA GLY A 450 -21.78 -3.59 3.76
C GLY A 450 -22.15 -2.11 3.80
N VAL A 451 -23.41 -1.79 3.48
CA VAL A 451 -23.91 -0.41 3.49
C VAL A 451 -24.17 0.07 4.91
N PHE A 452 -23.97 1.36 5.16
CA PHE A 452 -24.38 2.04 6.39
C PHE A 452 -24.95 3.41 6.03
N PHE A 453 -26.25 3.62 6.26
CA PHE A 453 -26.94 4.85 5.89
C PHE A 453 -28.07 5.17 6.88
N SER A 454 -28.64 6.36 6.75
CA SER A 454 -29.77 6.80 7.57
C SER A 454 -30.75 7.57 6.71
N ASN A 455 -32.03 7.42 7.02
CA ASN A 455 -33.13 8.19 6.45
C ASN A 455 -34.16 8.53 7.55
N LEU A 456 -35.29 9.12 7.17
CA LEU A 456 -36.47 9.25 8.03
C LEU A 456 -37.41 8.07 7.80
N ASN A 457 -38.01 7.56 8.89
CA ASN A 457 -39.16 6.66 8.77
C ASN A 457 -40.48 7.45 8.63
N ASP A 458 -41.60 6.74 8.48
CA ASP A 458 -42.94 7.33 8.33
C ASP A 458 -43.33 8.26 9.49
N ASP A 459 -42.81 8.01 10.69
CA ASP A 459 -43.03 8.83 11.90
C ASP A 459 -42.04 10.00 12.03
N GLN A 460 -41.27 10.32 11.00
CA GLN A 460 -40.21 11.36 11.01
C GLN A 460 -39.09 11.10 12.04
N ASN A 461 -38.89 9.86 12.49
CA ASN A 461 -37.76 9.45 13.31
C ASN A 461 -36.59 8.99 12.43
N GLY A 462 -35.37 9.04 12.98
CA GLY A 462 -34.16 8.64 12.25
C GLY A 462 -34.10 7.13 12.11
N LEU A 463 -34.26 6.61 10.91
CA LEU A 463 -34.05 5.21 10.60
C LEU A 463 -32.59 5.01 10.16
N VAL A 464 -31.78 4.44 11.05
CA VAL A 464 -30.38 4.10 10.80
C VAL A 464 -30.31 2.63 10.40
N GLU A 465 -29.72 2.33 9.25
CA GLU A 465 -29.69 0.97 8.69
C GLU A 465 -28.28 0.59 8.24
N TRP A 466 -27.93 -0.68 8.45
CA TRP A 466 -26.69 -1.23 7.92
C TRP A 466 -26.83 -2.69 7.54
N SER A 467 -25.89 -3.14 6.71
CA SER A 467 -25.70 -4.55 6.42
C SER A 467 -24.32 -5.03 6.83
N THR A 468 -24.22 -6.33 7.10
CA THR A 468 -22.92 -7.03 7.22
C THR A 468 -22.87 -8.09 6.14
N ARG A 469 -21.78 -8.19 5.39
CA ARG A 469 -21.53 -9.22 4.37
C ARG A 469 -20.98 -10.52 4.98
N GLY A 470 -20.40 -10.45 6.17
CA GLY A 470 -19.90 -11.61 6.89
C GLY A 470 -19.73 -11.32 8.37
N GLN A 471 -19.90 -12.34 9.19
CA GLN A 471 -19.74 -12.34 10.63
C GLN A 471 -19.06 -13.64 11.01
N ASN A 472 -17.86 -13.57 11.57
CA ASN A 472 -17.12 -14.75 11.97
C ASN A 472 -16.31 -14.45 13.22
N ASN A 473 -16.51 -15.21 14.28
CA ASN A 473 -15.93 -14.93 15.60
C ASN A 473 -16.28 -13.52 16.13
N ALA A 474 -17.40 -12.95 15.68
CA ALA A 474 -17.92 -11.69 16.20
C ALA A 474 -18.90 -11.95 17.36
N LYS A 475 -18.85 -11.12 18.39
CA LYS A 475 -19.68 -11.23 19.60
C LYS A 475 -20.81 -10.23 19.63
N LYS A 476 -20.53 -8.96 19.32
CA LYS A 476 -21.56 -7.91 19.29
C LYS A 476 -21.16 -6.72 18.43
N MET A 477 -22.16 -5.97 17.96
CA MET A 477 -22.01 -4.62 17.40
C MET A 477 -22.59 -3.59 18.36
N ILE A 478 -21.99 -2.41 18.37
CA ILE A 478 -22.32 -1.30 19.25
C ILE A 478 -22.56 -0.08 18.37
N LEU A 479 -23.78 0.45 18.39
CA LEU A 479 -24.15 1.69 17.73
C LEU A 479 -23.99 2.84 18.71
N GLU A 480 -23.15 3.81 18.35
CA GLU A 480 -22.91 5.03 19.11
C GLU A 480 -23.44 6.25 18.36
N LYS A 481 -23.90 7.27 19.11
CA LYS A 481 -24.37 8.56 18.58
C LYS A 481 -23.60 9.72 19.20
N SER A 482 -23.36 10.75 18.40
CA SER A 482 -22.84 12.06 18.79
C SER A 482 -23.61 13.21 18.14
N THR A 483 -23.60 14.37 18.79
CA THR A 483 -24.14 15.64 18.25
C THR A 483 -23.04 16.64 17.85
N ASP A 484 -21.79 16.38 18.23
CA ASP A 484 -20.63 17.26 18.02
C ASP A 484 -19.49 16.59 17.24
N ASN A 485 -19.68 15.33 16.83
CA ASN A 485 -18.69 14.45 16.21
C ASN A 485 -17.41 14.22 17.04
N LYS A 486 -17.47 14.50 18.35
CA LYS A 486 -16.33 14.34 19.27
C LYS A 486 -16.70 13.39 20.40
N THR A 487 -17.84 13.62 21.01
CA THR A 487 -18.31 12.87 22.18
C THR A 487 -19.40 11.89 21.73
N PHE A 488 -19.07 10.60 21.72
CA PHE A 488 -19.97 9.53 21.32
C PHE A 488 -20.49 8.77 22.54
N SER A 489 -21.78 8.44 22.52
CA SER A 489 -22.45 7.65 23.56
C SER A 489 -23.12 6.43 22.94
N VAL A 490 -23.09 5.30 23.64
CA VAL A 490 -23.75 4.07 23.19
C VAL A 490 -25.26 4.27 23.21
N ILE A 491 -25.91 4.04 22.06
CA ILE A 491 -27.36 4.09 21.94
C ILE A 491 -27.99 2.70 21.83
N ARG A 492 -27.24 1.71 21.30
CA ARG A 492 -27.70 0.33 21.23
C ARG A 492 -26.55 -0.67 21.07
N GLU A 493 -26.71 -1.86 21.65
CA GLU A 493 -25.89 -3.04 21.36
C GLU A 493 -26.72 -4.12 20.64
N PHE A 494 -26.04 -4.89 19.79
CA PHE A 494 -26.60 -5.97 18.99
C PHE A 494 -25.71 -7.20 19.14
N ASP A 495 -26.19 -8.24 19.83
CA ASP A 495 -25.47 -9.49 19.95
C ASP A 495 -25.39 -10.22 18.61
N ILE A 496 -24.23 -10.81 18.33
CA ILE A 496 -23.99 -11.68 17.18
C ILE A 496 -23.86 -13.09 17.73
N THR A 497 -24.82 -13.96 17.39
CA THR A 497 -24.92 -15.32 17.93
C THR A 497 -24.50 -16.40 16.94
N GLU A 498 -24.25 -16.04 15.67
CA GLU A 498 -24.01 -16.99 14.59
C GLU A 498 -22.88 -16.51 13.69
N ASN A 499 -21.99 -17.44 13.30
CA ASN A 499 -21.06 -17.21 12.20
C ASN A 499 -21.78 -17.38 10.86
N THR A 500 -21.65 -16.41 9.96
CA THR A 500 -22.30 -16.41 8.64
C THR A 500 -21.43 -15.70 7.60
N LYS A 501 -21.44 -16.19 6.36
CA LYS A 501 -20.89 -15.50 5.18
C LYS A 501 -21.98 -14.81 4.34
N SER A 502 -23.23 -14.87 4.80
CA SER A 502 -24.38 -14.27 4.11
C SER A 502 -24.70 -12.89 4.67
N THR A 503 -25.24 -12.04 3.80
CA THR A 503 -25.66 -10.69 4.19
C THR A 503 -26.72 -10.71 5.29
N ARG A 504 -26.50 -9.92 6.34
CA ARG A 504 -27.49 -9.64 7.41
C ARG A 504 -27.82 -8.15 7.41
N LEU A 505 -29.07 -7.82 7.66
CA LEU A 505 -29.58 -6.45 7.73
C LEU A 505 -29.92 -6.10 9.18
N TYR A 506 -29.59 -4.88 9.56
CA TYR A 506 -29.83 -4.32 10.89
C TYR A 506 -30.42 -2.93 10.76
N SER A 507 -31.27 -2.56 11.70
CA SER A 507 -31.83 -1.22 11.77
C SER A 507 -32.04 -0.75 13.21
N TYR A 508 -32.03 0.56 13.39
CA TYR A 508 -32.33 1.23 14.64
C TYR A 508 -33.12 2.51 14.37
N VAL A 509 -34.17 2.74 15.16
CA VAL A 509 -34.99 3.95 15.09
C VAL A 509 -34.57 4.91 16.19
N ASP A 510 -33.90 5.99 15.81
CA ASP A 510 -33.56 7.11 16.67
C ASP A 510 -34.70 8.12 16.77
N LYS A 511 -35.39 8.07 17.92
CA LYS A 511 -36.48 9.00 18.27
C LYS A 511 -36.00 10.31 18.88
N LYS A 512 -34.69 10.51 19.06
CA LYS A 512 -34.07 11.67 19.72
C LYS A 512 -33.07 12.36 18.81
N MET A 513 -33.40 12.46 17.52
CA MET A 513 -32.61 13.26 16.58
C MET A 513 -32.62 14.73 16.98
N ILE A 514 -31.47 15.38 16.83
CA ILE A 514 -31.37 16.83 16.94
C ILE A 514 -31.54 17.47 15.56
N VAL A 515 -32.04 18.69 15.52
CA VAL A 515 -32.05 19.48 14.29
C VAL A 515 -30.60 19.77 13.89
N GLY A 516 -30.26 19.55 12.62
CA GLY A 516 -28.90 19.63 12.11
C GLY A 516 -28.20 18.28 12.04
N ASN A 517 -26.88 18.26 12.22
CA ASN A 517 -26.08 17.05 12.04
C ASN A 517 -26.24 16.07 13.21
N ASN A 518 -26.57 14.82 12.91
CA ASN A 518 -26.52 13.69 13.81
C ASN A 518 -25.42 12.75 13.32
N TYR A 519 -24.49 12.39 14.19
CA TYR A 519 -23.34 11.55 13.86
C TYR A 519 -23.55 10.17 14.47
N TYR A 520 -23.46 9.12 13.65
CA TYR A 520 -23.56 7.73 14.08
C TYR A 520 -22.28 6.98 13.75
N ARG A 521 -21.92 6.02 14.59
CA ARG A 521 -20.86 5.07 14.25
C ARG A 521 -21.12 3.70 14.81
N LEU A 522 -20.61 2.70 14.10
CA LEU A 522 -20.60 1.32 14.56
C LEU A 522 -19.23 0.99 15.14
N LYS A 523 -19.24 0.24 16.23
CA LYS A 523 -18.10 -0.53 16.73
C LYS A 523 -18.53 -1.97 16.88
N TYR A 524 -17.58 -2.87 17.07
CA TYR A 524 -17.91 -4.28 17.31
C TYR A 524 -16.83 -4.94 18.15
N THR A 525 -17.15 -6.11 18.70
CA THR A 525 -16.18 -6.92 19.42
C THR A 525 -16.16 -8.34 18.87
N ASP A 526 -15.01 -8.99 18.99
CA ASP A 526 -14.91 -10.43 18.76
C ASP A 526 -15.31 -11.24 20.01
N ILE A 527 -15.28 -12.57 19.87
CA ILE A 527 -15.56 -13.53 20.96
C ILE A 527 -14.58 -13.43 22.13
N ASN A 528 -13.43 -12.79 21.96
CA ASN A 528 -12.41 -12.56 22.99
C ASN A 528 -12.51 -11.13 23.59
N ASP A 529 -13.59 -10.41 23.30
CA ASP A 529 -13.83 -9.03 23.75
C ASP A 529 -12.81 -7.99 23.23
N ILE A 530 -12.07 -8.31 22.16
CA ILE A 530 -11.27 -7.29 21.46
C ILE A 530 -12.22 -6.37 20.71
N GLN A 531 -12.04 -5.06 20.84
CA GLN A 531 -12.88 -4.04 20.24
C GLN A 531 -12.29 -3.51 18.93
N TYR A 532 -13.16 -3.33 17.94
CA TYR A 532 -12.85 -2.86 16.61
C TYR A 532 -13.75 -1.67 16.23
N ASN A 533 -13.24 -0.82 15.33
CA ASN A 533 -14.00 0.29 14.77
C ASN A 533 -14.72 -0.16 13.49
N GLY A 534 -16.00 0.19 13.36
CA GLY A 534 -16.80 0.02 12.15
C GLY A 534 -17.02 1.35 11.43
N PRO A 535 -17.97 1.41 10.46
CA PRO A 535 -18.21 2.60 9.66
C PRO A 535 -18.86 3.73 10.47
N ASN A 536 -18.64 4.97 9.99
CA ASN A 536 -19.23 6.21 10.53
C ASN A 536 -20.23 6.79 9.52
N LEU A 537 -21.21 7.56 10.00
CA LEU A 537 -22.26 8.16 9.20
C LEU A 537 -22.66 9.53 9.77
N THR A 538 -22.89 10.51 8.90
CA THR A 538 -23.50 11.80 9.26
C THR A 538 -24.85 11.95 8.58
N PHE A 539 -25.88 12.28 9.36
CA PHE A 539 -27.24 12.53 8.86
C PHE A 539 -27.71 13.92 9.28
N ASN A 540 -28.02 14.78 8.30
CA ASN A 540 -28.55 16.12 8.57
C ASN A 540 -30.09 16.05 8.65
N PHE A 541 -30.64 16.25 9.85
CA PHE A 541 -32.08 16.23 10.09
C PHE A 541 -32.66 17.65 10.09
N ILE A 542 -33.70 17.86 9.29
CA ILE A 542 -34.51 19.09 9.30
C ILE A 542 -35.97 18.65 9.42
N PRO A 543 -36.67 18.99 10.51
CA PRO A 543 -38.05 18.56 10.70
C PRO A 543 -38.97 19.20 9.66
N LEU A 544 -39.81 18.38 9.02
CA LEU A 544 -40.91 18.84 8.18
C LEU A 544 -42.02 19.39 9.07
N ASN A 545 -42.04 20.69 9.32
CA ASN A 545 -43.17 21.33 9.98
C ASN A 545 -44.34 21.43 8.99
N THR A 546 -45.30 20.51 9.10
CA THR A 546 -46.60 20.61 8.45
C THR A 546 -47.65 21.04 9.48
N SER A 547 -47.58 22.30 9.93
CA SER A 547 -48.71 22.95 10.58
C SER A 547 -48.74 24.43 10.16
N PRO A 548 -49.83 24.92 9.53
CA PRO A 548 -49.98 26.33 9.17
C PRO A 548 -50.21 27.27 10.36
N GLU A 549 -50.22 26.78 11.60
CA GLU A 549 -50.63 27.59 12.75
C GLU A 549 -49.68 27.40 13.95
N ALA A 550 -48.57 28.13 13.94
CA ALA A 550 -47.95 28.73 15.14
C ALA A 550 -46.72 29.57 14.74
N SER A 551 -46.91 30.88 14.81
CA SER A 551 -45.93 31.97 14.87
C SER A 551 -44.67 31.64 15.71
N PHE A 552 -43.47 31.86 15.15
CA PHE A 552 -42.25 31.87 15.99
C PHE A 552 -41.12 32.78 15.48
N LEU A 553 -41.10 33.07 14.19
CA LEU A 553 -40.57 34.34 13.64
C LEU A 553 -41.77 35.30 13.54
N GLY A 554 -41.59 36.62 13.51
CA GLY A 554 -42.71 37.57 13.28
C GLY A 554 -43.47 37.27 11.98
N GLU A 555 -44.48 38.07 11.61
CA GLU A 555 -45.11 37.93 10.29
C GLU A 555 -44.03 38.01 9.19
N ILE A 556 -43.72 36.88 8.57
CA ILE A 556 -42.80 36.79 7.43
C ILE A 556 -43.65 36.90 6.17
N ASP A 557 -43.37 37.92 5.37
CA ASP A 557 -44.03 38.07 4.08
C ASP A 557 -43.23 37.33 3.01
N ILE A 558 -43.87 36.37 2.34
CA ILE A 558 -43.27 35.63 1.22
C ILE A 558 -44.12 35.82 -0.03
N PHE A 559 -43.56 36.46 -1.04
CA PHE A 559 -44.29 36.82 -2.27
C PHE A 559 -43.35 37.02 -3.48
N PRO A 560 -43.85 36.91 -4.71
CA PRO A 560 -45.16 36.34 -5.08
C PRO A 560 -45.19 34.81 -4.88
N ASN A 561 -46.38 34.26 -4.64
CA ASN A 561 -46.64 32.83 -4.64
C ASN A 561 -47.98 32.58 -5.36
N PRO A 562 -48.00 32.05 -6.59
CA PRO A 562 -46.88 31.44 -7.30
C PRO A 562 -45.78 32.42 -7.75
N ALA A 563 -44.54 31.97 -7.78
CA ALA A 563 -43.37 32.73 -8.19
C ALA A 563 -42.98 32.42 -9.65
N THR A 564 -42.76 33.47 -10.44
CA THR A 564 -42.40 33.39 -11.87
C THR A 564 -40.97 33.84 -12.16
N GLU A 565 -40.49 34.87 -11.46
CA GLU A 565 -39.14 35.44 -11.69
C GLU A 565 -38.26 35.41 -10.46
N LYS A 566 -38.84 35.62 -9.28
CA LYS A 566 -38.15 35.61 -7.99
C LYS A 566 -39.14 35.40 -6.85
N ILE A 567 -38.61 35.00 -5.69
CA ILE A 567 -39.32 34.92 -4.42
C ILE A 567 -38.68 35.93 -3.48
N THR A 568 -39.48 36.85 -2.94
CA THR A 568 -39.06 37.83 -1.94
C THR A 568 -39.54 37.39 -0.57
N ILE A 569 -38.66 37.49 0.43
CA ILE A 569 -38.91 37.11 1.81
C ILE A 569 -38.57 38.33 2.68
N ARG A 570 -39.55 38.94 3.34
CA ARG A 570 -39.34 40.13 4.20
C ARG A 570 -39.46 39.79 5.68
N ASN A 571 -38.99 40.71 6.52
CA ASN A 571 -39.03 40.63 7.98
C ASN A 571 -38.13 39.51 8.54
N ILE A 572 -36.98 39.27 7.89
CA ILE A 572 -36.00 38.26 8.28
C ILE A 572 -34.58 38.87 8.28
N GLY A 573 -33.80 38.53 9.30
CA GLY A 573 -32.41 38.96 9.47
C GLY A 573 -31.41 38.36 8.48
N LYS A 574 -30.21 38.94 8.44
CA LYS A 574 -29.10 38.51 7.56
C LYS A 574 -28.46 37.18 8.01
N ASP A 575 -28.70 36.79 9.25
CA ASP A 575 -28.28 35.52 9.85
C ASP A 575 -29.12 34.32 9.39
N ALA A 576 -30.22 34.55 8.68
CA ALA A 576 -31.13 33.49 8.28
C ALA A 576 -30.52 32.55 7.23
N VAL A 577 -30.72 31.25 7.46
CA VAL A 577 -30.40 30.18 6.53
C VAL A 577 -31.67 29.81 5.79
N ILE A 578 -31.64 29.93 4.46
CA ILE A 578 -32.80 29.70 3.59
C ILE A 578 -32.50 28.52 2.67
N LYS A 579 -33.39 27.53 2.69
CA LYS A 579 -33.30 26.30 1.89
C LYS A 579 -34.60 26.10 1.14
N MET A 580 -34.52 25.62 -0.09
CA MET A 580 -35.69 25.26 -0.88
C MET A 580 -35.61 23.78 -1.23
N ILE A 581 -36.68 23.05 -0.97
CA ILE A 581 -36.74 21.59 -1.06
C ILE A 581 -37.92 21.24 -1.95
N ASN A 582 -37.73 20.40 -2.97
CA ASN A 582 -38.86 19.97 -3.81
C ASN A 582 -39.74 18.93 -3.08
N THR A 583 -40.88 18.56 -3.68
CA THR A 583 -41.80 17.56 -3.10
C THR A 583 -41.19 16.17 -2.91
N ARG A 584 -39.99 15.90 -3.44
CA ARG A 584 -39.25 14.65 -3.26
C ARG A 584 -38.18 14.74 -2.16
N GLY A 585 -38.11 15.84 -1.41
CA GLY A 585 -37.14 16.02 -0.33
C GLY A 585 -35.74 16.42 -0.79
N ILE A 586 -35.54 16.68 -2.10
CA ILE A 586 -34.24 17.06 -2.65
C ILE A 586 -34.03 18.56 -2.47
N LEU A 587 -32.87 18.94 -1.93
CA LEU A 587 -32.46 20.33 -1.77
C LEU A 587 -32.15 20.95 -3.15
N SER A 588 -32.82 22.05 -3.46
CA SER A 588 -32.56 22.83 -4.67
C SER A 588 -31.30 23.68 -4.51
N PRO A 589 -30.43 23.76 -5.53
CA PRO A 589 -29.19 24.55 -5.49
C PRO A 589 -29.48 26.05 -5.67
N ILE A 590 -30.15 26.67 -4.71
CA ILE A 590 -30.48 28.10 -4.76
C ILE A 590 -29.37 28.97 -4.15
N LYS A 591 -29.26 30.21 -4.62
CA LYS A 591 -28.44 31.26 -4.01
C LYS A 591 -29.32 32.43 -3.56
N PRO A 592 -29.82 32.42 -2.31
CA PRO A 592 -30.54 33.56 -1.73
C PRO A 592 -29.64 34.81 -1.67
N ILE A 593 -30.21 35.97 -1.95
CA ILE A 593 -29.53 37.28 -1.94
C ILE A 593 -30.17 38.12 -0.84
N PHE A 594 -29.38 38.59 0.12
CA PHE A 594 -29.88 39.50 1.15
C PHE A 594 -30.13 40.90 0.58
N ILE A 595 -31.30 41.46 0.83
CA ILE A 595 -31.74 42.78 0.40
C ILE A 595 -32.20 43.62 1.61
N ASN A 596 -32.56 44.89 1.38
CA ASN A 596 -32.92 45.80 2.46
C ASN A 596 -34.14 45.27 3.26
N GLN A 597 -33.88 44.71 4.45
CA GLN A 597 -34.84 44.06 5.35
C GLN A 597 -35.49 42.76 4.81
N GLY A 598 -34.73 41.93 4.06
CA GLY A 598 -35.21 40.63 3.60
C GLY A 598 -34.24 39.85 2.71
N TRP A 599 -34.73 38.80 2.06
CA TRP A 599 -34.00 37.97 1.11
C TRP A 599 -34.76 37.82 -0.21
N GLU A 600 -34.03 37.69 -1.32
CA GLU A 600 -34.57 37.34 -2.63
C GLU A 600 -33.97 36.03 -3.13
N ILE A 601 -34.80 35.18 -3.72
CA ILE A 601 -34.37 33.96 -4.42
C ILE A 601 -34.76 34.11 -5.89
N PRO A 602 -33.80 34.21 -6.82
CA PRO A 602 -34.11 34.25 -8.24
C PRO A 602 -34.64 32.89 -8.70
N VAL A 603 -35.76 32.89 -9.44
CA VAL A 603 -36.24 31.70 -10.16
C VAL A 603 -35.38 31.55 -11.41
N THR A 604 -34.36 30.69 -11.31
CA THR A 604 -33.46 30.39 -12.42
C THR A 604 -33.88 29.08 -13.11
N THR A 605 -33.25 28.75 -14.23
CA THR A 605 -33.45 27.46 -14.93
C THR A 605 -33.15 26.22 -14.06
N GLN A 606 -32.53 26.40 -12.89
CA GLN A 606 -32.25 25.33 -11.92
C GLN A 606 -33.45 25.00 -11.02
N LEU A 607 -34.49 25.86 -10.99
CA LEU A 607 -35.76 25.59 -10.32
C LEU A 607 -36.79 25.19 -11.37
N THR A 608 -37.13 23.91 -11.44
CA THR A 608 -38.21 23.43 -12.33
C THR A 608 -39.58 23.85 -11.82
N SER A 609 -40.54 24.10 -12.71
CA SER A 609 -41.93 24.37 -12.33
C SER A 609 -42.47 23.28 -11.40
N GLY A 610 -43.07 23.66 -10.29
CA GLY A 610 -43.51 22.72 -9.28
C GLY A 610 -43.72 23.31 -7.90
N SER A 611 -44.14 22.45 -6.96
CA SER A 611 -44.25 22.83 -5.54
C SER A 611 -42.92 22.60 -4.82
N TYR A 612 -42.55 23.56 -3.98
CA TYR A 612 -41.39 23.52 -3.11
C TYR A 612 -41.80 23.85 -1.68
N ILE A 613 -40.99 23.38 -0.74
CA ILE A 613 -40.99 23.81 0.65
C ILE A 613 -39.79 24.74 0.83
N LEU A 614 -40.09 25.98 1.17
CA LEU A 614 -39.11 26.98 1.55
C LEU A 614 -38.92 26.92 3.07
N SER A 615 -37.78 26.40 3.50
CA SER A 615 -37.38 26.31 4.91
C SER A 615 -36.49 27.51 5.26
N ILE A 616 -36.83 28.18 6.36
CA ILE A 616 -36.14 29.37 6.85
C ILE A 616 -35.77 29.13 8.31
N VAL A 617 -34.49 29.25 8.63
CA VAL A 617 -33.96 29.13 10.00
C VAL A 617 -33.26 30.43 10.37
N SER A 618 -33.66 31.09 11.44
CA SER A 618 -33.05 32.33 11.96
C SER A 618 -33.15 32.35 13.47
N GLU A 619 -32.09 32.82 14.15
CA GLU A 619 -32.03 32.89 15.62
C GLU A 619 -32.44 31.58 16.36
N GLY A 620 -32.10 30.42 15.81
CA GLY A 620 -32.42 29.10 16.39
C GLY A 620 -33.88 28.67 16.22
N LYS A 621 -34.66 29.39 15.43
CA LYS A 621 -36.09 29.12 15.15
C LYS A 621 -36.27 28.78 13.68
N ALA A 622 -37.19 27.87 13.37
CA ALA A 622 -37.43 27.40 12.01
C ALA A 622 -38.90 27.57 11.60
N THR A 623 -39.12 27.94 10.34
CA THR A 623 -40.45 27.93 9.70
C THR A 623 -40.34 27.38 8.28
N SER A 624 -41.46 26.87 7.76
CA SER A 624 -41.54 26.28 6.43
C SER A 624 -42.78 26.78 5.70
N HIS A 625 -42.63 27.18 4.44
CA HIS A 625 -43.71 27.70 3.62
C HIS A 625 -43.77 26.96 2.28
N LYS A 626 -44.99 26.63 1.84
CA LYS A 626 -45.19 26.06 0.51
C LYS A 626 -45.11 27.17 -0.54
N ILE A 627 -44.22 27.01 -1.51
CA ILE A 627 -44.05 27.91 -2.65
C ILE A 627 -44.30 27.15 -3.94
N VAL A 628 -45.07 27.75 -4.84
CA VAL A 628 -45.26 27.24 -6.20
C VAL A 628 -44.37 28.05 -7.12
N VAL A 629 -43.50 27.39 -7.88
CA VAL A 629 -42.72 28.00 -8.96
C VAL A 629 -43.39 27.63 -10.28
N LEU A 630 -43.68 28.64 -11.11
CA LEU A 630 -44.32 28.45 -12.43
C LEU A 630 -43.29 28.37 -13.55
#